data_AF-A0A4U1EBT3-F1
#
_entry.id   AF-A0A4U1EBT3-F1
#
_cell.length_a   1.000
_cell.length_b   1.000
_cell.length_c   1.000
_cell.angle_alpha   90.00
_cell.angle_beta   90.00
_cell.angle_gamma   90.00
#
_symmetry.space_group_name_H-M   'P 1'
#
loop_
_entity.id
_entity.type
_entity.pdbx_description
1 polymer ?
#
loop_
_entity_poly.entity_id
_entity_poly.type
_entity_poly.pdbx_seq_one_letter_code
_entity_poly.pdbx_strand_id
1 'polypeptide(L)'
;DLHVYKFFHHCQLIQSGSNEVPGELIKYLKCLHTMEIHVMIQFLPVILMQLFRVLTNMTHEDDVPISCTMVLLHIVSKCHEEGLDNYLRSFIKYSFRPEKPSTPQAQLIHETLATTMIAVLKQSADFLAINKLLKYSCFFFEIIAKSMATYLLEENKIKRCLTLMDRGFVFNLINDYISGFSPKDPKVLAEYKFEFLQTVCNHEHYIPLNLPMAFAKPKLQRVQDSNLEYSLSDEYCKHHFLVGLLLRETSIALQDNYDIRYTAISVIKNLLIKHAFDTRYQHKNQQAKIAQLYLPFVGLLLENIQRLAGRDTLYSCAAMPNS
;
A
#
# COMPACT_ATOMS: atom_id res chain seq x y z
N ASP A 1 -8.94 -33.83 3.21
CA ASP A 1 -10.37 -33.45 3.21
C ASP A 1 -10.95 -33.56 1.79
N LEU A 2 -12.11 -34.20 1.65
CA LEU A 2 -12.75 -34.46 0.35
C LEU A 2 -13.41 -33.21 -0.25
N HIS A 3 -13.89 -32.28 0.57
CA HIS A 3 -14.56 -31.06 0.13
C HIS A 3 -13.56 -30.10 -0.50
N VAL A 4 -12.43 -29.89 0.18
CA VAL A 4 -11.31 -29.09 -0.34
C VAL A 4 -10.81 -29.66 -1.66
N TYR A 5 -10.56 -30.97 -1.73
CA TYR A 5 -10.09 -31.62 -2.96
C TYR A 5 -11.05 -31.37 -4.14
N LYS A 6 -12.35 -31.59 -3.96
CA LYS A 6 -13.36 -31.38 -5.02
C LYS A 6 -13.41 -29.92 -5.49
N PHE A 7 -13.36 -28.97 -4.56
CA PHE A 7 -13.33 -27.54 -4.89
C PHE A 7 -12.11 -27.18 -5.75
N PHE A 8 -10.91 -27.59 -5.34
CA PHE A 8 -9.68 -27.29 -6.09
C PHE A 8 -9.63 -27.98 -7.45
N HIS A 9 -10.05 -29.25 -7.51
CA HIS A 9 -10.11 -29.99 -8.76
C HIS A 9 -11.03 -29.31 -9.79
N HIS A 10 -12.22 -28.90 -9.35
CA HIS A 10 -13.16 -28.18 -10.23
C HIS A 10 -12.60 -26.81 -10.68
N CYS A 11 -11.98 -26.06 -9.77
CA CYS A 11 -11.30 -24.81 -10.12
C CYS A 11 -10.19 -25.01 -11.18
N GLN A 12 -9.48 -26.13 -11.13
CA GLN A 12 -8.43 -26.47 -12.09
C GLN A 12 -9.01 -26.83 -13.46
N LEU A 13 -10.12 -27.56 -13.52
CA LEU A 13 -10.81 -27.90 -14.77
C LEU A 13 -11.27 -26.63 -15.49
N ILE A 14 -11.95 -25.74 -14.77
CA ILE A 14 -12.37 -24.43 -15.28
C ILE A 14 -11.19 -23.64 -15.89
N GLN A 15 -10.04 -23.61 -15.21
CA GLN A 15 -8.85 -22.92 -15.71
C GLN A 15 -8.26 -23.57 -16.96
N SER A 16 -8.49 -24.86 -17.17
CA SER A 16 -8.07 -25.59 -18.36
C SER A 16 -8.99 -25.40 -19.57
N GLY A 17 -10.05 -24.58 -19.45
CA GLY A 17 -10.96 -24.25 -20.54
C GLY A 17 -12.08 -25.27 -20.75
N SER A 18 -12.40 -26.10 -19.75
CA SER A 18 -13.54 -27.01 -19.82
C SER A 18 -14.87 -26.25 -19.73
N ASN A 19 -15.83 -26.57 -20.61
CA ASN A 19 -17.20 -26.07 -20.57
C ASN A 19 -18.02 -26.71 -19.43
N GLU A 20 -17.57 -26.57 -18.18
CA GLU A 20 -18.33 -27.06 -17.02
C GLU A 20 -19.41 -26.06 -16.58
N VAL A 21 -20.47 -26.60 -15.96
CA VAL A 21 -21.68 -25.84 -15.66
C VAL A 21 -21.46 -25.01 -14.38
N PRO A 22 -21.67 -23.68 -14.42
CA PRO A 22 -21.84 -22.75 -13.29
C PRO A 22 -22.27 -23.33 -11.93
N GLY A 23 -23.39 -24.07 -11.94
CA GLY A 23 -24.09 -24.52 -10.73
C GLY A 23 -23.33 -25.55 -9.89
N GLU A 24 -22.32 -26.25 -10.43
CA GLU A 24 -21.52 -27.20 -9.67
C GLU A 24 -20.53 -26.49 -8.73
N LEU A 25 -20.01 -25.32 -9.12
CA LEU A 25 -19.08 -24.55 -8.30
C LEU A 25 -19.73 -24.08 -7.00
N ILE A 26 -20.98 -23.59 -7.07
CA ILE A 26 -21.75 -23.16 -5.89
C ILE A 26 -21.90 -24.31 -4.89
N LYS A 27 -22.13 -25.54 -5.38
CA LYS A 27 -22.23 -26.72 -4.53
C LYS A 27 -20.90 -26.97 -3.80
N TYR A 28 -19.78 -26.90 -4.50
CA TYR A 28 -18.46 -27.09 -3.88
C TYR A 28 -18.10 -25.97 -2.90
N LEU A 29 -18.45 -24.71 -3.22
CA LEU A 29 -18.30 -23.58 -2.30
C LEU A 29 -19.10 -23.80 -1.01
N LYS A 30 -20.36 -24.24 -1.11
CA LYS A 30 -21.19 -24.55 0.06
C LYS A 30 -20.56 -25.63 0.95
N CYS A 31 -19.98 -26.67 0.36
CA CYS A 31 -19.27 -27.72 1.11
C CYS A 31 -18.04 -27.22 1.89
N LEU A 32 -17.45 -26.07 1.54
CA LEU A 32 -16.32 -25.52 2.30
C LEU A 32 -16.73 -25.01 3.70
N HIS A 33 -18.01 -24.75 3.95
CA HIS A 33 -18.50 -24.39 5.29
C HIS A 33 -18.42 -25.55 6.30
N THR A 34 -18.29 -26.79 5.81
CA THR A 34 -18.19 -27.99 6.66
C THR A 34 -16.76 -28.48 6.81
N MET A 35 -15.78 -27.72 6.30
CA MET A 35 -14.37 -28.08 6.37
C MET A 35 -13.88 -28.09 7.82
N GLU A 36 -13.12 -29.12 8.16
CA GLU A 36 -12.53 -29.25 9.50
C GLU A 36 -11.47 -28.17 9.75
N ILE A 37 -11.43 -27.64 10.98
CA ILE A 37 -10.56 -26.52 11.34
C ILE A 37 -9.07 -26.81 11.10
N HIS A 38 -8.61 -28.03 11.35
CA HIS A 38 -7.20 -28.39 11.16
C HIS A 38 -6.80 -28.35 9.68
N VAL A 39 -7.72 -28.75 8.79
CA VAL A 39 -7.56 -28.65 7.33
C VAL A 39 -7.55 -27.19 6.90
N MET A 40 -8.49 -26.40 7.45
CA MET A 40 -8.58 -24.97 7.18
C MET A 40 -7.25 -24.27 7.52
N ILE A 41 -6.67 -24.53 8.69
CA ILE A 41 -5.40 -23.92 9.12
C ILE A 41 -4.25 -24.37 8.21
N GLN A 42 -4.15 -25.68 7.95
CA GLN A 42 -3.06 -26.25 7.16
C GLN A 42 -3.01 -25.66 5.75
N PHE A 43 -4.16 -25.40 5.14
CA PHE A 43 -4.26 -24.92 3.76
C PHE A 43 -4.80 -23.49 3.65
N LEU A 44 -4.83 -22.73 4.75
CA LEU A 44 -5.48 -21.41 4.82
C LEU A 44 -5.04 -20.46 3.70
N PRO A 45 -3.73 -20.28 3.41
CA PRO A 45 -3.32 -19.35 2.38
C PRO A 45 -3.77 -19.77 0.99
N VAL A 46 -3.74 -21.07 0.71
CA VAL A 46 -4.08 -21.64 -0.60
C VAL A 46 -5.58 -21.54 -0.83
N ILE A 47 -6.38 -21.85 0.19
CA ILE A 47 -7.84 -21.76 0.15
C ILE A 47 -8.28 -20.31 -0.07
N LEU A 48 -7.76 -19.36 0.73
CA LEU A 48 -8.12 -17.95 0.61
C LEU A 48 -7.74 -17.38 -0.76
N MET A 49 -6.52 -17.67 -1.26
CA MET A 49 -6.10 -17.22 -2.59
C MET A 49 -7.01 -17.79 -3.70
N GLN A 50 -7.34 -19.08 -3.64
CA GLN A 50 -8.20 -19.69 -4.65
C GLN A 50 -9.62 -19.11 -4.62
N LEU A 51 -10.15 -18.80 -3.43
CA LEU A 51 -11.44 -18.11 -3.30
C LEU A 51 -11.40 -16.70 -3.91
N PHE A 52 -10.35 -15.90 -3.66
CA PHE A 52 -10.21 -14.60 -4.30
C PHE A 52 -10.08 -14.70 -5.82
N ARG A 53 -9.46 -15.75 -6.34
CA ARG A 53 -9.37 -16.01 -7.78
C ARG A 53 -10.71 -16.41 -8.39
N VAL A 54 -11.51 -17.21 -7.68
CA VAL A 54 -12.89 -17.53 -8.09
C VAL A 54 -13.74 -16.26 -8.11
N LEU A 55 -13.61 -15.41 -7.09
CA LEU A 55 -14.35 -14.14 -6.97
C LEU A 55 -14.17 -13.24 -8.20
N THR A 56 -12.97 -13.17 -8.79
CA THR A 56 -12.68 -12.29 -9.93
C THR A 56 -12.94 -12.90 -11.30
N ASN A 57 -12.94 -14.24 -11.40
CA ASN A 57 -12.99 -14.94 -12.69
C ASN A 57 -14.41 -15.41 -13.08
N MET A 58 -15.37 -15.34 -12.17
CA MET A 58 -16.73 -15.91 -12.34
C MET A 58 -17.83 -14.86 -12.18
N THR A 59 -17.68 -13.72 -12.85
CA THR A 59 -18.60 -12.57 -12.71
C THR A 59 -19.81 -12.62 -13.64
N HIS A 60 -19.87 -13.59 -14.56
CA HIS A 60 -21.04 -13.83 -15.42
C HIS A 60 -22.16 -14.59 -14.69
N GLU A 61 -21.92 -15.04 -13.47
CA GLU A 61 -22.86 -15.75 -12.62
C GLU A 61 -23.09 -14.98 -11.33
N ASP A 62 -24.23 -14.28 -11.22
CA ASP A 62 -24.49 -13.33 -10.12
C ASP A 62 -24.41 -13.97 -8.72
N ASP A 63 -24.68 -15.27 -8.59
CA ASP A 63 -24.72 -15.98 -7.30
C ASP A 63 -23.36 -16.45 -6.80
N VAL A 64 -22.38 -16.68 -7.68
CA VAL A 64 -21.07 -17.23 -7.32
C VAL A 64 -20.25 -16.25 -6.45
N PRO A 65 -20.10 -14.96 -6.81
CA PRO A 65 -19.36 -13.99 -6.00
C PRO A 65 -19.92 -13.84 -4.58
N ILE A 66 -21.24 -13.86 -4.43
CA ILE A 66 -21.91 -13.80 -3.13
C ILE A 66 -21.61 -15.07 -2.33
N SER A 67 -21.79 -16.25 -2.91
CA SER A 67 -21.48 -17.52 -2.23
C SER A 67 -20.00 -17.61 -1.84
N CYS A 68 -19.10 -17.14 -2.68
CA CYS A 68 -17.67 -17.10 -2.40
C CYS A 68 -17.35 -16.14 -1.24
N THR A 69 -17.97 -14.96 -1.21
CA THR A 69 -17.84 -13.98 -0.12
C THR A 69 -18.34 -14.54 1.20
N MET A 70 -19.42 -15.32 1.19
CA MET A 70 -19.94 -16.00 2.39
C MET A 70 -18.99 -17.08 2.91
N VAL A 71 -18.33 -17.84 2.03
CA VAL A 71 -17.29 -18.81 2.44
C VAL A 71 -16.07 -18.09 3.03
N LEU A 72 -15.62 -17.00 2.42
CA LEU A 72 -14.56 -16.16 2.97
C LEU A 72 -14.94 -15.65 4.37
N LEU A 73 -16.16 -15.16 4.54
CA LEU A 73 -16.69 -14.73 5.84
C LEU A 73 -16.71 -15.85 6.85
N HIS A 74 -17.13 -17.06 6.46
CA HIS A 74 -17.11 -18.22 7.34
C HIS A 74 -15.69 -18.54 7.84
N ILE A 75 -14.72 -18.63 6.93
CA ILE A 75 -13.31 -18.94 7.26
C ILE A 75 -12.72 -17.88 8.20
N VAL A 76 -12.90 -16.59 7.88
CA VAL A 76 -12.41 -15.46 8.68
C VAL A 76 -13.04 -15.46 10.06
N SER A 77 -14.37 -15.63 10.13
CA SER A 77 -15.10 -15.70 11.41
C SER A 77 -14.59 -16.85 12.26
N LYS A 78 -14.39 -18.03 11.67
CA LYS A 78 -13.90 -19.22 12.37
C LYS A 78 -12.48 -19.01 12.88
N CYS A 79 -11.61 -18.37 12.11
CA CYS A 79 -10.26 -18.04 12.57
C CYS A 79 -10.28 -17.11 13.79
N HIS A 80 -11.12 -16.05 13.79
CA HIS A 80 -11.25 -15.15 14.94
C HIS A 80 -11.87 -15.85 16.17
N GLU A 81 -12.90 -16.66 15.96
CA GLU A 81 -13.59 -17.41 17.04
C GLU A 81 -12.64 -18.40 17.75
N GLU A 82 -11.62 -18.88 17.03
CA GLU A 82 -10.65 -19.87 17.52
C GLU A 82 -9.29 -19.23 17.91
N GLY A 83 -9.19 -17.89 17.90
CA GLY A 83 -7.97 -17.16 18.30
C GLY A 83 -6.80 -17.30 17.31
N LEU A 84 -7.08 -17.52 16.03
CA LEU A 84 -6.11 -17.75 14.96
C LEU A 84 -5.77 -16.48 14.18
N ASP A 85 -5.94 -15.30 14.77
CA ASP A 85 -5.70 -13.99 14.15
C ASP A 85 -4.31 -13.87 13.50
N ASN A 86 -3.30 -14.50 14.10
CA ASN A 86 -1.93 -14.49 13.59
C ASN A 86 -1.80 -15.14 12.21
N TYR A 87 -2.63 -16.14 11.88
CA TYR A 87 -2.64 -16.78 10.57
C TYR A 87 -3.27 -15.86 9.52
N LEU A 88 -4.36 -15.15 9.85
CA LEU A 88 -4.98 -14.16 8.97
C LEU A 88 -4.03 -12.99 8.71
N ARG A 89 -3.38 -12.45 9.74
CA ARG A 89 -2.36 -11.39 9.61
C ARG A 89 -1.17 -11.84 8.76
N SER A 90 -0.69 -13.07 8.98
CA SER A 90 0.41 -13.64 8.19
C SER A 90 0.01 -13.84 6.73
N PHE A 91 -1.23 -14.27 6.47
CA PHE A 91 -1.79 -14.38 5.13
C PHE A 91 -1.79 -13.03 4.42
N ILE A 92 -2.39 -12.00 5.03
CA ILE A 92 -2.45 -10.65 4.44
C ILE A 92 -1.05 -10.13 4.17
N LYS A 93 -0.11 -10.32 5.10
CA LYS A 93 1.26 -9.80 4.99
C LYS A 93 2.08 -10.50 3.90
N TYR A 94 2.11 -11.83 3.89
CA TYR A 94 3.09 -12.60 3.11
C TYR A 94 2.51 -13.39 1.93
N SER A 95 1.28 -13.87 2.05
CA SER A 95 0.68 -14.80 1.08
C SER A 95 -0.26 -14.11 0.10
N PHE A 96 -0.97 -13.05 0.53
CA PHE A 96 -1.91 -12.34 -0.31
C PHE A 96 -1.18 -11.54 -1.39
N ARG A 97 -1.34 -11.99 -2.63
CA ARG A 97 -0.79 -11.38 -3.84
C ARG A 97 -1.90 -11.29 -4.89
N PRO A 98 -2.52 -10.13 -5.08
CA PRO A 98 -3.52 -9.93 -6.12
C PRO A 98 -2.97 -10.36 -7.47
N GLU A 99 -3.61 -11.33 -8.13
CA GLU A 99 -3.23 -11.74 -9.48
C GLU A 99 -3.73 -10.71 -10.50
N LYS A 100 -2.95 -10.47 -11.56
CA LYS A 100 -3.40 -9.63 -12.67
C LYS A 100 -4.58 -10.29 -13.37
N PRO A 101 -5.64 -9.53 -13.72
CA PRO A 101 -6.74 -10.06 -14.50
C PRO A 101 -6.21 -10.66 -15.81
N SER A 102 -6.38 -11.98 -15.97
CA SER A 102 -5.82 -12.74 -17.10
C SER A 102 -6.55 -12.46 -18.42
N THR A 103 -7.76 -11.88 -18.33
CA THR A 103 -8.60 -11.49 -19.47
C THR A 103 -9.06 -10.03 -19.30
N PRO A 104 -9.34 -9.30 -20.40
CA PRO A 104 -9.86 -7.93 -20.34
C PRO A 104 -11.21 -7.79 -19.60
N GLN A 105 -11.90 -8.91 -19.37
CA GLN A 105 -13.21 -8.99 -18.72
C GLN A 105 -13.11 -9.33 -17.22
N ALA A 106 -11.94 -9.72 -16.72
CA ALA A 106 -11.78 -10.10 -15.32
C ALA A 106 -11.83 -8.85 -14.41
N GLN A 107 -12.63 -8.93 -13.35
CA GLN A 107 -12.81 -7.85 -12.39
C GLN A 107 -11.70 -7.82 -11.34
N LEU A 108 -11.57 -6.69 -10.65
CA LEU A 108 -10.56 -6.49 -9.61
C LEU A 108 -11.08 -6.99 -8.26
N ILE A 109 -10.22 -7.69 -7.49
CA ILE A 109 -10.60 -8.25 -6.17
C ILE A 109 -11.28 -7.18 -5.30
N HIS A 110 -10.70 -5.98 -5.20
CA HIS A 110 -11.23 -4.90 -4.37
C HIS A 110 -12.61 -4.39 -4.81
N GLU A 111 -12.91 -4.40 -6.12
CA GLU A 111 -14.18 -3.94 -6.67
C GLU A 111 -15.27 -4.99 -6.44
N THR A 112 -15.01 -6.24 -6.83
CA THR A 112 -15.97 -7.33 -6.68
C THR A 112 -16.24 -7.63 -5.21
N LEU A 113 -15.20 -7.68 -4.36
CA LEU A 113 -15.34 -7.94 -2.93
C LEU A 113 -16.14 -6.83 -2.21
N ALA A 114 -15.88 -5.56 -2.52
CA ALA A 114 -16.66 -4.47 -1.94
C ALA A 114 -18.13 -4.55 -2.36
N THR A 115 -18.39 -4.84 -3.62
CA THR A 115 -19.74 -4.96 -4.17
C THR A 115 -20.51 -6.12 -3.53
N THR A 116 -19.90 -7.29 -3.41
CA THR A 116 -20.55 -8.46 -2.78
C THR A 116 -20.77 -8.26 -1.29
N MET A 117 -19.84 -7.60 -0.57
CA MET A 117 -20.07 -7.24 0.83
C MET A 117 -21.27 -6.31 0.99
N ILE A 118 -21.42 -5.30 0.13
CA ILE A 118 -22.58 -4.40 0.14
C ILE A 118 -23.86 -5.19 -0.18
N ALA A 119 -23.82 -6.10 -1.14
CA ALA A 119 -24.96 -6.97 -1.46
C ALA A 119 -25.36 -7.83 -0.25
N VAL A 120 -24.40 -8.46 0.45
CA VAL A 120 -24.68 -9.21 1.68
C VAL A 120 -25.29 -8.31 2.77
N LEU A 121 -24.77 -7.10 2.97
CA LEU A 121 -25.31 -6.17 3.98
C LEU A 121 -26.73 -5.66 3.65
N LYS A 122 -27.06 -5.47 2.37
CA LYS A 122 -28.35 -4.89 1.94
C LYS A 122 -29.42 -5.93 1.62
N GLN A 123 -29.03 -7.09 1.10
CA GLN A 123 -29.93 -8.04 0.46
C GLN A 123 -30.02 -9.38 1.22
N SER A 124 -29.09 -9.66 2.15
CA SER A 124 -29.14 -10.91 2.93
C SER A 124 -30.27 -10.86 3.96
N ALA A 125 -31.07 -11.92 4.02
CA ALA A 125 -32.01 -12.17 5.12
C ALA A 125 -31.33 -12.81 6.34
N ASP A 126 -30.07 -13.25 6.21
CA ASP A 126 -29.31 -13.88 7.29
C ASP A 126 -28.65 -12.83 8.18
N PHE A 127 -29.32 -12.53 9.31
CA PHE A 127 -28.83 -11.59 10.31
C PHE A 127 -27.51 -12.02 10.96
N LEU A 128 -27.24 -13.32 11.06
CA LEU A 128 -25.99 -13.81 11.62
C LEU A 128 -24.83 -13.49 10.68
N ALA A 129 -25.03 -13.68 9.36
CA ALA A 129 -24.04 -13.31 8.36
C ALA A 129 -23.75 -11.81 8.36
N ILE A 130 -24.77 -10.96 8.46
CA ILE A 130 -24.60 -9.50 8.55
C ILE A 130 -23.76 -9.12 9.77
N ASN A 131 -24.09 -9.65 10.95
CA ASN A 131 -23.34 -9.34 12.17
C ASN A 131 -21.90 -9.83 12.13
N LYS A 132 -21.66 -11.05 11.63
CA LYS A 132 -20.30 -11.56 11.45
C LYS A 132 -19.53 -10.71 10.45
N LEU A 133 -20.16 -10.31 9.35
CA LEU A 133 -19.53 -9.46 8.34
C LEU A 133 -19.13 -8.10 8.92
N LEU A 134 -20.01 -7.46 9.71
CA LEU A 134 -19.69 -6.21 10.40
C LEU A 134 -18.57 -6.39 11.42
N LYS A 135 -18.67 -7.42 12.28
CA LYS A 135 -17.71 -7.69 13.36
C LYS A 135 -16.31 -8.01 12.83
N TYR A 136 -16.21 -8.75 11.72
CA TYR A 136 -14.93 -9.19 11.14
C TYR A 136 -14.58 -8.44 9.84
N SER A 137 -15.22 -7.30 9.59
CA SER A 137 -15.05 -6.48 8.38
C SER A 137 -13.62 -6.00 8.17
N CYS A 138 -12.84 -5.84 9.25
CA CYS A 138 -11.46 -5.36 9.21
C CYS A 138 -10.58 -6.18 8.25
N PHE A 139 -10.68 -7.52 8.30
CA PHE A 139 -9.94 -8.39 7.39
C PHE A 139 -10.24 -8.07 5.92
N PHE A 140 -11.52 -7.89 5.58
CA PHE A 140 -11.94 -7.62 4.21
C PHE A 140 -11.51 -6.24 3.74
N PHE A 141 -11.57 -5.23 4.60
CA PHE A 141 -11.06 -3.89 4.27
C PHE A 141 -9.55 -3.89 4.04
N GLU A 142 -8.78 -4.65 4.82
CA GLU A 142 -7.34 -4.81 4.58
C GLU A 142 -7.05 -5.48 3.21
N ILE A 143 -7.84 -6.48 2.82
CA ILE A 143 -7.74 -7.11 1.49
C ILE A 143 -8.11 -6.12 0.38
N ILE A 144 -9.20 -5.38 0.52
CA ILE A 144 -9.62 -4.34 -0.44
C ILE A 144 -8.52 -3.28 -0.57
N ALA A 145 -8.00 -2.77 0.55
CA ALA A 145 -6.95 -1.77 0.57
C ALA A 145 -5.66 -2.27 -0.07
N LYS A 146 -5.21 -3.48 0.28
CA LYS A 146 -3.99 -4.08 -0.29
C LYS A 146 -4.17 -4.39 -1.78
N SER A 147 -5.32 -4.94 -2.20
CA SER A 147 -5.62 -5.19 -3.61
C SER A 147 -5.67 -3.91 -4.42
N MET A 148 -6.32 -2.86 -3.91
CA MET A 148 -6.37 -1.56 -4.54
C MET A 148 -4.96 -0.96 -4.65
N ALA A 149 -4.17 -0.99 -3.57
CA ALA A 149 -2.81 -0.48 -3.57
C ALA A 149 -1.93 -1.20 -4.59
N THR A 150 -1.93 -2.54 -4.59
CA THR A 150 -1.17 -3.33 -5.58
C THR A 150 -1.63 -3.03 -7.00
N TYR A 151 -2.94 -2.97 -7.25
CA TYR A 151 -3.47 -2.62 -8.57
C TYR A 151 -3.01 -1.23 -9.02
N LEU A 152 -3.10 -0.23 -8.13
CA LEU A 152 -2.72 1.13 -8.45
C LEU A 152 -1.19 1.29 -8.64
N LEU A 153 -0.39 0.49 -7.94
CA LEU A 153 1.07 0.41 -8.10
C LEU A 153 1.43 -0.26 -9.43
N GLU A 154 0.89 -1.44 -9.71
CA GLU A 154 1.19 -2.22 -10.92
C GLU A 154 0.70 -1.56 -12.20
N GLU A 155 -0.50 -0.96 -12.20
CA GLU A 155 -1.08 -0.27 -13.35
C GLU A 155 -0.57 1.16 -13.51
N ASN A 156 0.39 1.60 -12.68
CA ASN A 156 0.83 3.00 -12.60
C ASN A 156 -0.34 4.00 -12.36
N LYS A 157 -1.50 3.54 -11.89
CA LYS A 157 -2.71 4.35 -11.70
C LYS A 157 -2.62 5.30 -10.51
N ILE A 158 -1.75 5.05 -9.52
CA ILE A 158 -1.39 6.07 -8.51
C ILE A 158 -0.96 7.38 -9.20
N LYS A 159 -0.28 7.31 -10.35
CA LYS A 159 0.07 8.49 -11.14
C LYS A 159 -1.18 9.20 -11.70
N ARG A 160 -2.17 8.45 -12.19
CA ARG A 160 -3.44 9.04 -12.65
C ARG A 160 -4.29 9.62 -11.50
N CYS A 161 -4.34 8.97 -10.33
CA CYS A 161 -5.07 9.47 -9.17
C CYS A 161 -4.52 10.81 -8.65
N LEU A 162 -3.20 10.98 -8.62
CA LEU A 162 -2.52 12.23 -8.27
C LEU A 162 -2.83 13.39 -9.26
N THR A 163 -3.44 13.07 -10.40
CA THR A 163 -3.80 14.03 -11.45
C THR A 163 -5.31 14.35 -11.46
N LEU A 164 -6.17 13.48 -10.93
CA LEU A 164 -7.63 13.53 -11.13
C LEU A 164 -8.49 13.64 -9.86
N MET A 165 -7.97 13.31 -8.66
CA MET A 165 -8.73 13.32 -7.41
C MET A 165 -8.44 14.54 -6.53
N ASP A 166 -9.30 14.82 -5.55
CA ASP A 166 -9.01 15.83 -4.52
C ASP A 166 -7.70 15.45 -3.81
N ARG A 167 -6.69 16.31 -3.96
CA ARG A 167 -5.34 16.12 -3.40
C ARG A 167 -5.35 15.81 -1.90
N GLY A 168 -6.28 16.38 -1.12
CA GLY A 168 -6.38 16.18 0.32
C GLY A 168 -6.82 14.76 0.65
N PHE A 169 -7.76 14.22 -0.12
CA PHE A 169 -8.16 12.82 -0.01
C PHE A 169 -6.99 11.88 -0.35
N VAL A 170 -6.26 12.15 -1.44
CA VAL A 170 -5.10 11.33 -1.82
C VAL A 170 -3.98 11.40 -0.77
N PHE A 171 -3.73 12.57 -0.20
CA PHE A 171 -2.75 12.74 0.87
C PHE A 171 -3.15 11.99 2.14
N ASN A 172 -4.44 11.99 2.50
CA ASN A 172 -4.93 11.20 3.62
C ASN A 172 -4.73 9.69 3.38
N LEU A 173 -5.05 9.18 2.19
CA LEU A 173 -4.80 7.76 1.86
C LEU A 173 -3.31 7.38 1.94
N ILE A 174 -2.43 8.25 1.46
CA ILE A 174 -0.97 8.06 1.56
C ILE A 174 -0.56 8.02 3.04
N ASN A 175 -1.06 8.95 3.84
CA ASN A 175 -0.75 9.03 5.26
C ASN A 175 -1.24 7.79 6.03
N ASP A 176 -2.48 7.35 5.76
CA ASP A 176 -3.06 6.16 6.37
C ASP A 176 -2.27 4.90 6.02
N TYR A 177 -1.86 4.75 4.75
CA TYR A 177 -0.99 3.63 4.33
C TYR A 177 0.34 3.63 5.08
N ILE A 178 1.01 4.78 5.20
CA ILE A 178 2.29 4.89 5.92
C ILE A 178 2.11 4.63 7.42
N SER A 179 0.99 5.03 8.02
CA SER A 179 0.70 4.82 9.44
C SER A 179 0.60 3.35 9.84
N GLY A 180 0.40 2.44 8.87
CA GLY A 180 0.37 1.00 9.09
C GLY A 180 1.74 0.36 9.34
N PHE A 181 2.84 1.09 9.17
CA PHE A 181 4.20 0.59 9.36
C PHE A 181 4.78 1.00 10.72
N SER A 182 5.60 0.13 11.29
CA SER A 182 6.28 0.33 12.57
C SER A 182 7.80 0.35 12.40
N PRO A 183 8.55 1.16 13.17
CA PRO A 183 10.01 1.12 13.17
C PRO A 183 10.60 -0.23 13.61
N LYS A 184 9.80 -1.10 14.25
CA LYS A 184 10.21 -2.44 14.68
C LYS A 184 9.86 -3.53 13.66
N ASP A 185 9.35 -3.15 12.49
CA ASP A 185 8.96 -4.12 11.48
C ASP A 185 10.15 -4.85 10.86
N PRO A 186 9.94 -6.08 10.33
CA PRO A 186 10.97 -6.78 9.57
C PRO A 186 11.45 -5.95 8.38
N LYS A 187 12.75 -6.05 8.05
CA LYS A 187 13.41 -5.33 6.95
C LYS A 187 12.60 -5.29 5.64
N VAL A 188 12.01 -6.41 5.24
CA VAL A 188 11.20 -6.54 4.01
C VAL A 188 10.02 -5.55 3.98
N LEU A 189 9.40 -5.26 5.12
CA LEU A 189 8.33 -4.25 5.18
C LEU A 189 8.87 -2.83 5.04
N ALA A 190 10.05 -2.54 5.58
CA ALA A 190 10.69 -1.24 5.39
C ALA A 190 11.03 -1.02 3.90
N GLU A 191 11.47 -2.06 3.20
CA GLU A 191 11.72 -2.01 1.75
C GLU A 191 10.43 -1.70 0.98
N TYR A 192 9.31 -2.39 1.25
CA TYR A 192 8.02 -2.08 0.62
C TYR A 192 7.53 -0.66 0.93
N LYS A 193 7.74 -0.17 2.16
CA LYS A 193 7.41 1.21 2.51
C LYS A 193 8.17 2.21 1.65
N PHE A 194 9.48 2.02 1.47
CA PHE A 194 10.29 2.90 0.62
C PHE A 194 10.02 2.74 -0.87
N GLU A 195 9.65 1.55 -1.35
CA GLU A 195 9.19 1.34 -2.72
C GLU A 195 7.87 2.08 -3.02
N PHE A 196 6.93 2.06 -2.07
CA PHE A 196 5.71 2.84 -2.15
C PHE A 196 6.00 4.34 -2.18
N LEU A 197 6.82 4.84 -1.23
CA LEU A 197 7.22 6.25 -1.18
C LEU A 197 7.93 6.68 -2.46
N GLN A 198 8.81 5.82 -3.00
CA GLN A 198 9.47 6.05 -4.28
C GLN A 198 8.47 6.17 -5.42
N THR A 199 7.43 5.32 -5.44
CA THR A 199 6.39 5.35 -6.49
C THR A 199 5.60 6.66 -6.43
N VAL A 200 5.16 7.06 -5.24
CA VAL A 200 4.42 8.31 -5.02
C VAL A 200 5.29 9.52 -5.34
N CYS A 201 6.54 9.55 -4.86
CA CYS A 201 7.42 10.71 -5.04
C CYS A 201 7.95 10.82 -6.48
N ASN A 202 8.00 9.73 -7.25
CA ASN A 202 8.35 9.78 -8.67
C ASN A 202 7.24 10.31 -9.58
N HIS A 203 6.14 10.80 -9.02
CA HIS A 203 5.07 11.40 -9.80
C HIS A 203 5.55 12.56 -10.69
N GLU A 204 4.91 12.73 -11.86
CA GLU A 204 5.27 13.80 -12.80
C GLU A 204 4.96 15.20 -12.27
N HIS A 205 3.97 15.31 -11.38
CA HIS A 205 3.57 16.55 -10.71
C HIS A 205 4.10 16.66 -9.28
N TYR A 206 5.13 15.88 -8.91
CA TYR A 206 5.70 15.89 -7.57
C TYR A 206 6.07 17.31 -7.08
N ILE A 207 6.76 18.10 -7.91
CA ILE A 207 7.13 19.48 -7.54
C ILE A 207 5.87 20.34 -7.26
N PRO A 208 4.89 20.48 -8.18
CA PRO A 208 3.63 21.17 -7.90
C PRO A 208 2.89 20.70 -6.66
N LEU A 209 2.86 19.38 -6.42
CA LEU A 209 2.16 18.78 -5.27
C LEU A 209 2.82 19.11 -3.92
N ASN A 210 4.09 19.50 -3.93
CA ASN A 210 4.83 19.91 -2.74
C ASN A 210 4.87 21.43 -2.57
N LEU A 211 4.26 22.23 -3.44
CA LEU A 211 4.23 23.68 -3.26
C LEU A 211 3.00 24.09 -2.42
N PRO A 212 3.13 25.05 -1.50
CA PRO A 212 2.00 25.55 -0.74
C PRO A 212 0.92 26.08 -1.67
N MET A 213 -0.35 25.73 -1.45
CA MET A 213 -1.44 26.29 -2.26
C MET A 213 -1.48 27.79 -2.11
N ALA A 214 -1.55 28.50 -3.24
CA ALA A 214 -1.85 29.93 -3.25
C ALA A 214 -3.22 30.27 -2.61
N PHE A 215 -4.12 29.29 -2.45
CA PHE A 215 -5.46 29.48 -1.87
C PHE A 215 -5.49 29.58 -0.33
N ALA A 216 -4.45 29.16 0.39
CA ALA A 216 -4.44 29.14 1.85
C ALA A 216 -4.01 30.47 2.50
N LYS A 217 -3.46 31.41 1.73
CA LYS A 217 -3.10 32.74 2.23
C LYS A 217 -4.04 33.79 1.63
N PRO A 218 -4.97 34.38 2.42
CA PRO A 218 -5.71 35.54 1.95
C PRO A 218 -4.71 36.64 1.62
N LYS A 219 -4.95 37.30 0.48
CA LYS A 219 -4.15 38.37 -0.12
C LYS A 219 -3.70 39.41 0.93
N LEU A 220 -2.50 39.27 1.49
CA LEU A 220 -1.77 40.37 2.18
C LEU A 220 -0.28 40.12 2.47
N GLN A 221 0.28 38.92 2.25
CA GLN A 221 1.74 38.72 2.24
C GLN A 221 2.28 38.74 0.80
N ARG A 222 2.09 39.87 0.11
CA ARG A 222 3.00 40.23 -0.98
C ARG A 222 4.18 40.93 -0.31
N VAL A 223 5.38 40.42 -0.57
CA VAL A 223 6.68 41.03 -0.23
C VAL A 223 7.17 40.73 1.21
N GLN A 224 8.29 39.99 1.29
CA GLN A 224 9.34 40.03 2.34
C GLN A 224 9.46 39.06 3.54
N ASP A 225 8.66 38.02 3.74
CA ASP A 225 8.99 36.99 4.77
C ASP A 225 9.36 35.65 4.14
N SER A 226 10.58 35.57 3.59
CA SER A 226 11.21 34.30 3.21
C SER A 226 11.87 33.68 4.46
N ASN A 227 11.06 33.29 5.45
CA ASN A 227 11.58 32.38 6.47
C ASN A 227 11.87 31.07 5.74
N LEU A 228 13.14 30.85 5.36
CA LEU A 228 13.59 29.58 4.81
C LEU A 228 13.26 28.50 5.85
N GLU A 229 12.30 27.63 5.54
CA GLU A 229 12.02 26.47 6.37
C GLU A 229 13.14 25.44 6.15
N TYR A 230 14.25 25.61 6.86
CA TYR A 230 15.42 24.73 6.79
C TYR A 230 15.34 23.52 7.73
N SER A 231 14.37 23.51 8.66
CA SER A 231 14.17 22.44 9.64
C SER A 231 12.96 21.58 9.30
N LEU A 232 13.04 20.26 9.50
CA LEU A 232 11.93 19.34 9.31
C LEU A 232 10.92 19.45 10.47
N SER A 233 10.00 20.40 10.39
CA SER A 233 8.95 20.64 11.40
C SER A 233 7.59 20.04 11.00
N ASP A 234 6.64 20.00 11.93
CA ASP A 234 5.23 19.68 11.61
C ASP A 234 4.64 20.66 10.59
N GLU A 235 4.98 21.94 10.71
CA GLU A 235 4.47 22.97 9.80
C GLU A 235 5.03 22.80 8.39
N TYR A 236 6.33 22.54 8.28
CA TYR A 236 6.97 22.20 7.01
C TYR A 236 6.29 20.98 6.35
N CYS A 237 5.99 19.94 7.12
CA CYS A 237 5.33 18.74 6.57
C CYS A 237 3.88 18.99 6.15
N LYS A 238 3.18 19.98 6.73
CA LYS A 238 1.85 20.39 6.24
C LYS A 238 1.95 21.20 4.95
N HIS A 239 2.94 22.07 4.84
CA HIS A 239 3.19 22.89 3.64
C HIS A 239 3.70 22.05 2.46
N HIS A 240 4.52 21.05 2.75
CA HIS A 240 5.28 20.27 1.79
C HIS A 240 5.05 18.77 2.04
N PHE A 241 3.81 18.31 1.86
CA PHE A 241 3.36 16.99 2.32
C PHE A 241 4.21 15.80 1.85
N LEU A 242 4.40 15.61 0.54
CA LEU A 242 5.08 14.41 0.03
C LEU A 242 6.58 14.40 0.38
N VAL A 243 7.27 15.53 0.25
CA VAL A 243 8.69 15.66 0.62
C VAL A 243 8.86 15.61 2.13
N GLY A 244 7.99 16.24 2.91
CA GLY A 244 8.00 16.18 4.37
C GLY A 244 7.79 14.78 4.90
N LEU A 245 6.82 14.04 4.34
CA LEU A 245 6.58 12.63 4.67
C LEU A 245 7.81 11.76 4.33
N LEU A 246 8.37 11.91 3.13
CA LEU A 246 9.59 11.19 2.74
C LEU A 246 10.77 11.48 3.67
N LEU A 247 10.98 12.74 4.04
CA LEU A 247 12.06 13.16 4.93
C LEU A 247 11.87 12.65 6.36
N ARG A 248 10.63 12.59 6.87
CA ARG A 248 10.32 11.96 8.16
C ARG A 248 10.67 10.48 8.17
N GLU A 249 10.18 9.75 7.17
CA GLU A 249 10.47 8.31 7.06
C GLU A 249 11.96 8.05 6.87
N THR A 250 12.66 8.93 6.15
CA THR A 250 14.12 8.89 6.01
C THR A 250 14.81 9.14 7.35
N SER A 251 14.37 10.12 8.14
CA SER A 251 14.95 10.39 9.47
C SER A 251 14.88 9.17 10.38
N ILE A 252 13.74 8.46 10.36
CA ILE A 252 13.56 7.20 11.09
C ILE A 252 14.51 6.13 10.53
N ALA A 253 14.53 5.94 9.20
CA ALA A 253 15.37 4.96 8.53
C ALA A 253 16.88 5.17 8.78
N LEU A 254 17.34 6.41 8.94
CA LEU A 254 18.73 6.75 9.26
C LEU A 254 19.21 6.18 10.61
N GLN A 255 18.29 5.83 11.51
CA GLN A 255 18.61 5.17 12.78
C GLN A 255 18.78 3.64 12.63
N ASP A 256 18.45 3.08 11.47
CA ASP A 256 18.39 1.64 11.23
C ASP A 256 19.72 1.08 10.65
N ASN A 257 19.70 -0.19 10.26
CA ASN A 257 20.78 -0.90 9.62
C ASN A 257 21.13 -0.32 8.24
N TYR A 258 22.34 -0.66 7.77
CA TYR A 258 22.92 -0.09 6.55
C TYR A 258 22.02 -0.19 5.32
N ASP A 259 21.34 -1.34 5.11
CA ASP A 259 20.54 -1.57 3.91
C ASP A 259 19.32 -0.65 3.86
N ILE A 260 18.63 -0.47 4.99
CA ILE A 260 17.46 0.41 5.08
C ILE A 260 17.89 1.88 4.91
N ARG A 261 19.01 2.28 5.52
CA ARG A 261 19.60 3.62 5.33
C ARG A 261 19.92 3.88 3.86
N TYR A 262 20.59 2.92 3.22
CA TYR A 262 20.96 3.01 1.81
C TYR A 262 19.73 3.16 0.92
N THR A 263 18.69 2.37 1.14
CA THR A 263 17.43 2.46 0.40
C THR A 263 16.79 3.84 0.54
N ALA A 264 16.65 4.35 1.77
CA ALA A 264 16.06 5.66 2.03
C ALA A 264 16.83 6.80 1.33
N ILE A 265 18.16 6.80 1.46
CA ILE A 265 19.04 7.80 0.82
C ILE A 265 18.99 7.68 -0.70
N SER A 266 18.92 6.46 -1.24
CA SER A 266 18.84 6.20 -2.68
C SER A 266 17.57 6.81 -3.28
N VAL A 267 16.42 6.69 -2.61
CA VAL A 267 15.16 7.32 -3.05
C VAL A 267 15.32 8.83 -3.19
N ILE A 268 15.85 9.51 -2.17
CA ILE A 268 16.06 10.97 -2.20
C ILE A 268 17.08 11.36 -3.28
N LYS A 269 18.21 10.65 -3.35
CA LYS A 269 19.25 10.88 -4.37
C LYS A 269 18.66 10.81 -5.78
N ASN A 270 17.86 9.80 -6.07
CA ASN A 270 17.26 9.61 -7.39
C ASN A 270 16.25 10.74 -7.71
N LEU A 271 15.49 11.23 -6.72
CA LEU A 271 14.62 12.39 -6.90
C LEU A 271 15.41 13.68 -7.16
N LEU A 272 16.49 13.92 -6.42
CA LEU A 272 17.36 15.08 -6.65
C LEU A 272 17.95 15.07 -8.06
N ILE A 273 18.46 13.92 -8.51
CA ILE A 273 18.95 13.74 -9.89
C ILE A 273 17.83 14.02 -10.88
N LYS A 274 16.66 13.39 -10.71
CA LYS A 274 15.50 13.57 -11.59
C LYS A 274 15.13 15.05 -11.74
N HIS A 275 15.06 15.80 -10.63
CA HIS A 275 14.65 17.20 -10.65
C HIS A 275 15.75 18.15 -11.14
N ALA A 276 17.03 17.81 -10.96
CA ALA A 276 18.13 18.56 -11.54
C ALA A 276 18.11 18.51 -13.08
N PHE A 277 17.69 17.38 -13.66
CA PHE A 277 17.63 17.18 -15.11
C PHE A 277 16.23 17.36 -15.73
N ASP A 278 15.23 17.78 -14.95
CA ASP A 278 13.87 17.98 -15.48
C ASP A 278 13.82 19.26 -16.33
N THR A 279 13.53 19.10 -17.63
CA THR A 279 13.52 20.20 -18.61
C THR A 279 12.48 21.27 -18.29
N ARG A 280 11.44 20.94 -17.51
CA ARG A 280 10.38 21.88 -17.12
C ARG A 280 10.85 22.92 -16.09
N TYR A 281 11.96 22.66 -15.39
CA TYR A 281 12.42 23.47 -14.26
C TYR A 281 13.80 24.09 -14.46
N GLN A 282 14.26 24.32 -15.70
CA GLN A 282 15.63 24.79 -15.97
C GLN A 282 15.92 26.24 -15.56
N HIS A 283 14.90 27.02 -15.22
CA HIS A 283 15.11 28.40 -14.76
C HIS A 283 15.72 28.45 -13.36
N LYS A 284 16.73 29.30 -13.16
CA LYS A 284 17.45 29.48 -11.87
C LYS A 284 16.52 29.68 -10.68
N ASN A 285 15.46 30.48 -10.82
CA ASN A 285 14.51 30.74 -9.74
C ASN A 285 13.65 29.50 -9.40
N GLN A 286 13.35 28.65 -10.38
CA GLN A 286 12.63 27.39 -10.15
C GLN A 286 13.57 26.38 -9.48
N GLN A 287 14.80 26.24 -9.96
CA GLN A 287 15.83 25.38 -9.34
C GLN A 287 16.08 25.78 -7.88
N ALA A 288 16.17 27.08 -7.57
CA ALA A 288 16.33 27.54 -6.20
C ALA A 288 15.16 27.13 -5.30
N LYS A 289 13.91 27.24 -5.78
CA LYS A 289 12.72 26.79 -5.04
C LYS A 289 12.68 25.27 -4.86
N ILE A 290 13.08 24.51 -5.88
CA ILE A 290 13.17 23.06 -5.77
C ILE A 290 14.25 22.67 -4.76
N ALA A 291 15.41 23.31 -4.78
CA ALA A 291 16.48 23.08 -3.81
C ALA A 291 16.01 23.39 -2.37
N GLN A 292 15.21 24.44 -2.18
CA GLN A 292 14.61 24.77 -0.88
C GLN A 292 13.73 23.64 -0.33
N LEU A 293 13.01 22.90 -1.19
CA LEU A 293 12.25 21.73 -0.76
C LEU A 293 13.13 20.66 -0.11
N TYR A 294 14.42 20.59 -0.41
CA TYR A 294 15.30 19.56 0.16
C TYR A 294 16.25 20.09 1.24
N LEU A 295 16.15 21.36 1.65
CA LEU A 295 17.02 21.93 2.69
C LEU A 295 17.00 21.13 4.00
N PRO A 296 15.84 20.67 4.53
CA PRO A 296 15.83 19.89 5.76
C PRO A 296 16.60 18.56 5.66
N PHE A 297 16.75 18.01 4.45
CA PHE A 297 17.56 16.82 4.23
C PHE A 297 19.03 17.05 4.60
N VAL A 298 19.58 18.25 4.33
CA VAL A 298 20.96 18.59 4.69
C VAL A 298 21.14 18.53 6.21
N GLY A 299 20.18 19.08 6.97
CA GLY A 299 20.17 18.99 8.43
C GLY A 299 20.15 17.54 8.91
N LEU A 300 19.25 16.72 8.37
CA LEU A 300 19.15 15.28 8.70
C LEU A 300 20.46 14.51 8.44
N LEU A 301 21.14 14.80 7.33
CA LEU A 301 22.42 14.17 7.01
C LEU A 301 23.52 14.61 7.97
N LEU A 302 23.60 15.90 8.30
CA LEU A 302 24.58 16.43 9.24
C LEU A 302 24.42 15.82 10.64
N GLU A 303 23.18 15.70 11.13
CA GLU A 303 22.87 15.06 12.41
C GLU A 303 23.24 13.56 12.43
N ASN A 304 23.31 12.91 11.27
CA ASN A 304 23.61 11.49 11.14
C ASN A 304 24.98 11.19 10.50
N ILE A 305 25.88 12.17 10.43
CA ILE A 305 27.14 12.07 9.68
C ILE A 305 28.00 10.89 10.11
N GLN A 306 28.01 10.54 11.41
CA GLN A 306 28.78 9.42 11.95
C GLN A 306 28.30 8.05 11.44
N ARG A 307 27.03 7.94 11.05
CA ARG A 307 26.43 6.70 10.54
C ARG A 307 26.55 6.58 9.01
N LEU A 308 26.81 7.70 8.36
CA LEU A 308 26.97 7.85 6.92
C LEU A 308 28.43 7.73 6.49
N ALA A 309 29.35 8.27 7.29
CA ALA A 309 30.78 8.12 7.09
C ALA A 309 31.21 6.69 7.46
N GLY A 310 31.87 6.00 6.53
CA GLY A 310 32.61 4.78 6.87
C GLY A 310 33.67 5.09 7.93
N ARG A 311 34.09 4.09 8.72
CA ARG A 311 35.11 4.25 9.76
C ARG A 311 36.41 4.91 9.26
N ASP A 312 36.68 4.85 7.95
CA ASP A 312 37.90 5.38 7.34
C ASP A 312 37.84 6.88 6.97
N THR A 313 36.67 7.52 6.87
CA THR A 313 36.57 8.94 6.48
C THR A 313 36.57 9.93 7.64
N LEU A 314 36.22 9.50 8.86
CA LEU A 314 36.17 10.40 10.03
C LEU A 314 37.55 10.83 10.53
N TYR A 315 38.61 10.05 10.25
CA TYR A 315 39.99 10.40 10.61
C TYR A 315 40.59 11.47 9.69
N SER A 316 40.07 11.64 8.47
CA SER A 316 40.62 12.63 7.52
C SER A 316 40.15 14.06 7.78
N CYS A 317 39.03 14.27 8.48
CA CYS A 317 38.53 15.62 8.79
C CYS A 317 39.08 16.18 10.11
N ALA A 318 39.66 15.35 10.99
CA ALA A 318 40.27 15.80 12.24
C ALA A 318 41.75 16.22 12.10
N ALA A 319 42.35 16.00 10.93
CA ALA A 319 43.75 16.31 10.64
C ALA A 319 43.88 17.49 9.66
N MET A 320 43.43 18.67 10.06
CA MET A 320 43.94 19.94 9.52
C MET A 320 44.68 20.63 10.68
N PRO A 321 46.03 20.63 10.71
CA PRO A 321 46.76 21.43 11.66
C PRO A 321 46.62 22.89 11.28
N ASN A 322 46.18 23.73 12.22
CA ASN A 322 46.37 25.18 12.12
C ASN A 322 47.86 25.45 11.85
N SER A 323 48.17 25.96 10.67
CA SER A 323 49.44 26.57 10.32
C SER A 323 49.15 27.97 9.79
#